data_AF-A0A534TZK2-F1
#
_entry.id   AF-A0A534TZK2-F1
#
_cell.length_a   1.000
_cell.length_b   1.000
_cell.length_c   1.000
_cell.angle_alpha   90.00
_cell.angle_beta   90.00
_cell.angle_gamma   90.00
#
_symmetry.space_group_name_H-M   'P 1'
#
loop_
_entity.id
_entity.type
_entity.pdbx_description
1 polymer ?
#
loop_
_entity_poly.entity_id
_entity_poly.type
_entity_poly.pdbx_seq_one_letter_code
_entity_poly.pdbx_strand_id
1 'polypeptide(L)'
;MNGIGIAGWLAAFCVFVAARNAAAAPPVERGRYLVEHVAMCGECHTPRQEDGTLDREHWLGGAPVPVQPPPFVAAWAITAPRIAGLATYTDEQAIRLFTAGVARNGQPLRAPMPQFRFTRDDAEAVLAYLRAQH
;
A
#
# COMPACT_ATOMS: atom_id res chain seq x y z
N MET A 1 -35.05 -11.99 -65.37
CA MET A 1 -35.74 -11.71 -64.10
C MET A 1 -35.33 -12.81 -63.14
N ASN A 2 -34.19 -12.62 -62.46
CA ASN A 2 -34.09 -12.34 -61.01
C ASN A 2 -34.43 -13.60 -60.19
N GLY A 3 -33.58 -14.20 -59.36
CA GLY A 3 -32.23 -13.87 -58.93
C GLY A 3 -31.86 -14.68 -57.67
N ILE A 4 -30.55 -14.64 -57.36
CA ILE A 4 -29.94 -14.70 -56.02
C ILE A 4 -29.90 -16.08 -55.35
N GLY A 5 -28.77 -16.76 -55.58
CA GLY A 5 -28.24 -17.78 -54.68
C GLY A 5 -27.64 -17.13 -53.43
N ILE A 6 -27.91 -17.72 -52.26
CA ILE A 6 -27.37 -17.27 -50.98
C ILE A 6 -26.20 -18.18 -50.62
N ALA A 7 -25.02 -17.88 -51.17
CA ALA A 7 -23.76 -18.36 -50.65
C ALA A 7 -23.24 -17.30 -49.66
N GLY A 8 -23.65 -17.41 -48.39
CA GLY A 8 -23.25 -16.50 -47.32
C GLY A 8 -22.29 -17.20 -46.37
N TRP A 9 -21.04 -16.78 -46.36
CA TRP A 9 -19.94 -17.38 -45.61
C TRP A 9 -20.15 -17.26 -44.09
N LEU A 10 -19.98 -18.37 -43.36
CA LEU A 10 -19.82 -18.35 -41.91
C LEU A 10 -18.44 -17.76 -41.59
N ALA A 11 -18.38 -16.45 -41.37
CA ALA A 11 -17.21 -15.80 -40.81
C ALA A 11 -17.05 -16.25 -39.35
N ALA A 12 -16.08 -17.13 -39.09
CA ALA A 12 -15.65 -17.47 -37.75
C ALA A 12 -14.99 -16.24 -37.11
N PHE A 13 -15.70 -15.58 -36.20
CA PHE A 13 -15.17 -14.49 -35.41
C PHE A 13 -14.33 -15.06 -34.26
N CYS A 14 -13.07 -15.42 -34.55
CA CYS A 14 -12.10 -15.69 -33.50
C CYS A 14 -11.68 -14.36 -32.85
N VAL A 15 -12.33 -13.99 -31.75
CA VAL A 15 -11.84 -12.92 -30.88
C VAL A 15 -10.58 -13.45 -30.19
N PHE A 16 -9.42 -13.08 -30.71
CA PHE A 16 -8.15 -13.31 -30.03
C PHE A 16 -8.04 -12.29 -28.90
N VAL A 17 -8.45 -12.68 -27.68
CA VAL A 17 -8.18 -11.88 -26.49
C VAL A 17 -6.68 -11.95 -26.25
N ALA A 18 -5.96 -10.91 -26.65
CA ALA A 18 -4.57 -10.74 -26.28
C ALA A 18 -4.50 -10.62 -24.75
N ALA A 19 -4.02 -11.67 -24.08
CA ALA A 19 -3.64 -11.61 -22.68
C ALA A 19 -2.55 -10.54 -22.56
N ARG A 20 -2.89 -9.38 -21.96
CA ARG A 20 -1.89 -8.36 -21.65
C ARG A 20 -1.05 -8.90 -20.51
N ASN A 21 0.04 -9.59 -20.84
CA ASN A 21 1.18 -9.72 -19.93
C ASN A 21 1.89 -8.37 -19.88
N ALA A 22 1.24 -7.39 -19.25
CA ALA A 22 1.98 -6.36 -18.57
C ALA A 22 2.48 -7.01 -17.28
N ALA A 23 3.78 -6.92 -16.98
CA ALA A 23 4.18 -6.95 -15.58
C ALA A 23 3.42 -5.78 -14.92
N ALA A 24 2.24 -6.08 -14.39
CA ALA A 24 1.33 -5.08 -13.88
C ALA A 24 2.05 -4.42 -12.71
N ALA A 25 2.19 -3.10 -12.74
CA ALA A 25 2.55 -2.36 -11.54
C ALA A 25 1.66 -2.89 -10.39
N PRO A 26 2.24 -3.20 -9.21
CA PRO A 26 1.48 -3.70 -8.08
C PRO A 26 0.25 -2.79 -7.91
N PRO A 27 -0.98 -3.35 -7.91
CA PRO A 27 -2.16 -2.51 -8.02
C PRO A 27 -2.20 -1.58 -6.80
N VAL A 28 -2.17 -0.26 -7.04
CA VAL A 28 -2.28 0.78 -5.99
C VAL A 28 -3.47 0.49 -5.08
N GLU A 29 -4.53 -0.10 -5.63
CA GLU A 29 -5.71 -0.55 -4.88
C GLU A 29 -5.42 -1.67 -3.87
N ARG A 30 -4.54 -2.63 -4.19
CA ARG A 30 -4.06 -3.63 -3.22
C ARG A 30 -3.27 -2.96 -2.11
N GLY A 31 -2.39 -2.02 -2.46
CA GLY A 31 -1.65 -1.21 -1.50
C GLY A 31 -2.56 -0.43 -0.57
N ARG A 32 -3.59 0.21 -1.14
CA ARG A 32 -4.63 0.92 -0.40
C ARG A 32 -5.33 0.02 0.60
N TYR A 33 -5.79 -1.15 0.16
CA TYR A 33 -6.44 -2.12 1.04
C TYR A 33 -5.51 -2.54 2.20
N LEU A 34 -4.25 -2.86 1.90
CA LEU A 34 -3.28 -3.24 2.92
C LEU A 34 -3.02 -2.11 3.92
N VAL A 35 -2.82 -0.88 3.45
CA VAL A 35 -2.53 0.29 4.30
C VAL A 35 -3.73 0.71 5.14
N GLU A 36 -4.93 0.74 4.55
CA GLU A 36 -6.13 1.26 5.20
C GLU A 36 -6.83 0.22 6.09
N HIS A 37 -6.79 -1.08 5.73
CA HIS A 37 -7.65 -2.08 6.34
C HIS A 37 -6.91 -3.26 7.00
N VAL A 38 -5.69 -3.58 6.55
CA VAL A 38 -4.94 -4.74 7.09
C VAL A 38 -3.89 -4.30 8.10
N ALA A 39 -2.98 -3.41 7.69
CA ALA A 39 -1.95 -2.83 8.55
C ALA A 39 -2.44 -1.58 9.30
N MET A 40 -3.53 -0.96 8.84
CA MET A 40 -4.15 0.22 9.45
C MET A 40 -3.13 1.33 9.74
N CYS A 41 -2.21 1.61 8.81
CA CYS A 41 -1.09 2.53 9.04
C CYS A 41 -1.58 3.93 9.43
N GLY A 42 -2.76 4.32 8.94
CA GLY A 42 -3.40 5.60 9.24
C GLY A 42 -3.71 5.84 10.71
N GLU A 43 -3.92 4.78 11.51
CA GLU A 43 -4.28 4.92 12.93
C GLU A 43 -3.18 5.56 13.78
N CYS A 44 -1.92 5.32 13.37
CA CYS A 44 -0.74 5.89 14.04
C CYS A 44 -0.09 7.01 13.24
N HIS A 45 -0.13 6.94 11.90
CA HIS A 45 0.58 7.87 11.03
C HIS A 45 -0.28 9.03 10.52
N THR A 46 -1.50 9.21 10.99
CA THR A 46 -2.35 10.35 10.64
C THR A 46 -2.63 11.19 11.89
N PRO A 47 -2.53 12.53 11.82
CA PRO A 47 -2.96 13.40 12.91
C PRO A 47 -4.41 13.13 13.32
N ARG A 48 -4.76 13.52 14.54
CA ARG A 48 -6.13 13.46 15.04
C ARG A 48 -6.65 14.87 15.30
N GLN A 49 -7.93 15.08 14.99
CA GLN A 49 -8.63 16.30 15.36
C GLN A 49 -8.90 16.35 16.88
N GLU A 50 -9.48 17.46 17.36
CA GLU A 50 -9.82 17.63 18.78
C GLU A 50 -10.79 16.57 19.31
N ASP A 51 -11.68 16.06 18.45
CA ASP A 51 -12.64 15.00 18.78
C ASP A 51 -12.03 13.58 18.72
N GLY A 52 -10.73 13.46 18.43
CA GLY A 52 -9.99 12.20 18.34
C GLY A 52 -10.14 11.44 17.02
N THR A 53 -10.95 11.94 16.08
CA THR A 53 -11.07 11.36 14.73
C THR A 53 -9.79 11.61 13.91
N LEU A 54 -9.53 10.76 12.92
CA LEU A 54 -8.38 10.94 12.03
C LEU A 54 -8.59 12.15 11.12
N ASP A 55 -7.62 13.06 11.10
CA ASP A 55 -7.55 14.17 10.16
C ASP A 55 -7.19 13.65 8.77
N ARG A 56 -8.21 13.44 7.94
CA ARG A 56 -8.05 12.91 6.57
C ARG A 56 -7.45 13.93 5.60
N GLU A 57 -7.45 15.22 5.91
CA GLU A 57 -6.77 16.23 5.09
C GLU A 57 -5.24 16.06 5.19
N HIS A 58 -4.77 15.57 6.33
CA HIS A 58 -3.36 15.26 6.59
C HIS A 58 -3.09 13.75 6.63
N TRP A 59 -3.77 12.97 5.78
CA TRP A 59 -3.66 11.52 5.69
C TRP A 59 -2.20 11.05 5.62
N LEU A 60 -1.79 10.19 6.57
CA LEU A 60 -0.43 9.63 6.64
C LEU A 60 0.69 10.68 6.81
N GLY A 61 0.33 11.88 7.29
CA GLY A 61 1.21 13.03 7.52
C GLY A 61 2.18 12.90 8.70
N GLY A 62 2.04 11.86 9.52
CA GLY A 62 2.75 11.67 10.78
C GLY A 62 2.00 12.27 11.96
N ALA A 63 2.19 11.70 13.16
CA ALA A 63 1.47 12.11 14.36
C ALA A 63 2.18 11.64 15.65
N PRO A 64 1.84 12.21 16.83
CA PRO A 64 2.08 11.52 18.09
C PRO A 64 1.41 10.14 18.10
N VAL A 65 2.09 9.13 18.63
CA VAL A 65 1.51 7.79 18.75
C VAL A 65 0.34 7.84 19.75
N PRO A 66 -0.88 7.39 19.39
CA PRO A 66 -2.08 7.58 20.22
C PRO A 66 -2.19 6.60 21.39
N VAL A 67 -1.14 5.82 21.65
CA VAL A 67 -1.09 4.80 22.69
C VAL A 67 0.15 4.99 23.56
N GLN A 68 -0.04 4.87 24.87
CA GLN A 68 1.03 5.03 25.84
C GLN A 68 1.88 3.75 25.98
N PRO A 69 3.18 3.87 26.27
CA PRO A 69 4.03 2.71 26.52
C PRO A 69 3.58 1.95 27.78
N PRO A 70 3.56 0.61 27.74
CA PRO A 70 3.57 -0.20 28.95
C PRO A 70 4.85 0.08 29.77
N PRO A 71 4.79 -0.02 31.12
CA PRO A 71 5.93 0.35 31.98
C PRO A 71 7.19 -0.50 31.78
N PHE A 72 7.09 -1.63 31.08
CA PHE A 72 8.17 -2.58 30.83
C PHE A 72 8.72 -2.56 29.39
N VAL A 73 8.25 -1.65 28.52
CA VAL A 73 8.73 -1.54 27.12
C VAL A 73 9.62 -0.32 26.93
N ALA A 74 10.94 -0.51 26.98
CA ALA A 74 11.90 0.59 26.84
C ALA A 74 11.98 1.16 25.40
N ALA A 75 11.79 0.33 24.38
CA ALA A 75 11.93 0.71 22.97
C ALA A 75 10.59 1.13 22.34
N TRP A 76 9.88 2.06 22.98
CA TRP A 76 8.61 2.60 22.49
C TRP A 76 8.79 3.85 21.62
N ALA A 77 8.02 3.95 20.54
CA ALA A 77 7.91 5.12 19.71
C ALA A 77 6.80 6.03 20.25
N ILE A 78 7.17 7.26 20.58
CA ILE A 78 6.24 8.33 20.98
C ILE A 78 5.72 9.14 19.78
N THR A 79 6.35 8.98 18.62
CA THR A 79 5.99 9.70 17.39
C THR A 79 6.08 8.76 16.20
N ALA A 80 5.05 8.78 15.36
CA ALA A 80 5.00 8.14 14.07
C ALA A 80 5.36 9.16 12.99
N PRO A 81 6.40 8.91 12.16
CA PRO A 81 6.82 9.86 11.14
C PRO A 81 5.80 9.97 10.00
N ARG A 82 5.92 11.00 9.17
CA ARG A 82 5.22 11.06 7.88
C ARG A 82 5.59 9.87 7.00
N ILE A 83 4.59 9.17 6.47
CA ILE A 83 4.79 8.07 5.52
C ILE A 83 4.12 8.30 4.16
N ALA A 84 3.28 9.34 4.02
CA ALA A 84 2.88 9.82 2.72
C ALA A 84 4.12 10.25 1.89
N GLY A 85 4.22 9.72 0.67
CA GLY A 85 5.34 9.86 -0.25
C GLY A 85 6.58 9.03 0.09
N LEU A 86 6.72 8.51 1.32
CA LEU A 86 7.90 7.80 1.83
C LEU A 86 9.26 8.43 1.43
N ALA A 87 9.34 9.77 1.40
CA ALA A 87 10.43 10.53 0.77
C ALA A 87 11.85 10.19 1.25
N THR A 88 11.96 9.56 2.41
CA THR A 88 13.24 9.30 3.07
C THR A 88 13.69 7.83 3.02
N TYR A 89 12.99 7.00 2.23
CA TYR A 89 13.30 5.60 1.96
C TYR A 89 13.64 5.41 0.48
N THR A 90 14.64 4.58 0.18
CA THR A 90 14.71 3.93 -1.14
C THR A 90 13.66 2.83 -1.24
N ASP A 91 13.34 2.40 -2.45
CA ASP A 91 12.31 1.39 -2.68
C ASP A 91 12.71 0.04 -2.03
N GLU A 92 13.96 -0.39 -2.16
CA GLU A 92 14.43 -1.62 -1.49
C GLU A 92 14.43 -1.51 0.03
N GLN A 93 14.71 -0.32 0.58
CA GLN A 93 14.61 -0.10 2.02
C GLN A 93 13.15 -0.20 2.49
N ALA A 94 12.20 0.35 1.72
CA ALA A 94 10.79 0.25 2.03
C ALA A 94 10.29 -1.20 1.93
N ILE A 95 10.65 -1.91 0.85
CA ILE A 95 10.31 -3.32 0.68
C ILE A 95 10.88 -4.16 1.85
N ARG A 96 12.12 -3.93 2.27
CA ARG A 96 12.70 -4.60 3.45
C ARG A 96 11.95 -4.29 4.74
N LEU A 97 11.52 -3.04 4.93
CA LEU A 97 10.69 -2.66 6.08
C LEU A 97 9.40 -3.47 6.13
N PHE A 98 8.71 -3.61 5.00
CA PHE A 98 7.41 -4.29 4.91
C PHE A 98 7.49 -5.82 4.91
N THR A 99 8.58 -6.40 4.41
CA THR A 99 8.77 -7.85 4.33
C THR A 99 9.45 -8.44 5.58
N ALA A 100 10.33 -7.67 6.23
CA ALA A 100 11.16 -8.16 7.33
C ALA A 100 11.04 -7.36 8.63
N GLY A 101 10.35 -6.21 8.64
CA GLY A 101 10.23 -5.35 9.82
C GLY A 101 11.53 -4.60 10.17
N VAL A 102 12.40 -4.38 9.18
CA VAL A 102 13.70 -3.71 9.37
C VAL A 102 13.66 -2.31 8.78
N ALA A 103 13.85 -1.29 9.62
CA ALA A 103 13.88 0.10 9.20
C ALA A 103 15.13 0.43 8.37
N ARG A 104 15.15 1.59 7.69
CA ARG A 104 16.27 2.01 6.82
C ARG A 104 17.65 2.04 7.51
N ASN A 105 17.67 2.19 8.84
CA ASN A 105 18.88 2.20 9.66
C ASN A 105 19.32 0.79 10.12
N GLY A 106 18.68 -0.27 9.61
CA GLY A 106 18.98 -1.66 9.95
C GLY A 106 18.38 -2.14 11.27
N GLN A 107 17.69 -1.27 12.02
CA GLN A 107 17.07 -1.63 13.31
C GLN A 107 15.66 -2.20 13.12
N PRO A 108 15.20 -3.07 14.03
CA PRO A 108 13.80 -3.49 14.03
C PRO A 108 12.87 -2.29 14.29
N LEU A 109 11.65 -2.37 13.77
CA LEU A 109 10.61 -1.37 14.10
C LEU A 109 10.35 -1.32 15.61
N ARG A 110 10.23 -0.10 16.14
CA ARG A 110 9.96 0.14 17.56
C ARG A 110 8.47 -0.06 17.85
N ALA A 111 8.15 -0.62 19.02
CA ALA A 111 6.77 -0.73 19.49
C ALA A 111 6.12 0.67 19.55
N PRO A 112 4.80 0.82 19.32
CA PRO A 112 3.81 -0.22 19.07
C PRO A 112 3.73 -0.66 17.60
N MET A 113 4.59 -0.14 16.71
CA MET A 113 4.52 -0.49 15.29
C MET A 113 4.77 -1.99 15.11
N PRO A 114 3.85 -2.73 14.46
CA PRO A 114 4.01 -4.16 14.27
C PRO A 114 5.15 -4.48 13.30
N GLN A 115 5.74 -5.65 13.48
CA GLN A 115 6.71 -6.21 12.54
C GLN A 115 5.94 -6.82 11.36
N PHE A 116 5.96 -6.15 10.21
CA PHE A 116 5.28 -6.65 9.02
C PHE A 116 6.04 -7.82 8.39
N ARG A 117 5.28 -8.73 7.77
CA ARG A 117 5.77 -9.91 7.04
C ARG A 117 5.00 -10.07 5.73
N PHE A 118 4.85 -8.98 4.99
CA PHE A 118 4.21 -9.04 3.67
C PHE A 118 5.04 -9.86 2.70
N THR A 119 4.38 -10.43 1.70
CA THR A 119 5.08 -10.92 0.51
C THR A 119 5.74 -9.73 -0.21
N ARG A 120 6.69 -10.00 -1.10
CA ARG A 120 7.30 -8.93 -1.89
C ARG A 120 6.25 -8.16 -2.70
N ASP A 121 5.32 -8.86 -3.35
CA ASP A 121 4.26 -8.23 -4.15
C ASP A 121 3.37 -7.30 -3.30
N ASP A 122 2.98 -7.74 -2.10
CA ASP A 122 2.19 -6.91 -1.18
C ASP A 122 3.01 -5.71 -0.67
N ALA A 123 4.30 -5.90 -0.38
CA ALA A 123 5.18 -4.81 0.02
C ALA A 123 5.37 -3.76 -1.09
N GLU A 124 5.49 -4.20 -2.34
CA GLU A 124 5.58 -3.31 -3.50
C GLU A 124 4.25 -2.59 -3.76
N ALA A 125 3.10 -3.25 -3.53
CA ALA A 125 1.79 -2.61 -3.59
C ALA A 125 1.62 -1.52 -2.51
N VAL A 126 2.01 -1.82 -1.26
CA VAL A 126 2.02 -0.83 -0.17
C VAL A 126 2.91 0.35 -0.52
N LEU A 127 4.13 0.10 -1.03
CA LEU A 127 5.04 1.15 -1.48
C LEU A 127 4.40 2.01 -2.58
N ALA A 128 3.83 1.40 -3.61
CA ALA A 128 3.18 2.12 -4.71
C ALA A 128 2.06 3.05 -4.21
N TYR A 129 1.21 2.57 -3.29
CA TYR A 129 0.18 3.40 -2.69
C TYR A 129 0.75 4.54 -1.85
N LEU A 130 1.73 4.28 -0.97
CA LEU A 130 2.33 5.32 -0.14
C LEU A 130 3.04 6.40 -0.97
N ARG A 131 3.69 6.03 -2.08
CA ARG A 131 4.33 6.96 -3.02
C ARG A 131 3.34 7.88 -3.73
N ALA A 132 2.10 7.44 -3.93
CA ALA A 132 1.05 8.24 -4.55
C ALA A 132 0.46 9.32 -3.62
N GLN A 133 0.81 9.29 -2.34
CA GLN A 133 0.32 10.25 -1.35
C GLN A 133 1.24 11.47 -1.24
N HIS A 134 0.65 12.64 -0.95
CA HIS A 134 1.35 13.92 -0.90
C HIS A 134 1.42 14.52 0.50
#